data_AF-A0A357A8J9-F1
#
_entry.id   AF-A0A357A8J9-F1
#
_cell.length_a   1.000
_cell.length_b   1.000
_cell.length_c   1.000
_cell.angle_alpha   90.00
_cell.angle_beta   90.00
_cell.angle_gamma   90.00
#
_symmetry.space_group_name_H-M   'P 1'
#
loop_
_entity.id
_entity.type
_entity.pdbx_description
1 polymer ?
#
loop_
_entity_poly.entity_id
_entity_poly.type
_entity_poly.pdbx_seq_one_letter_code
_entity_poly.pdbx_strand_id
1 'polypeptide(L)'
;MPRFTPYTLQMQITRMFQDGQSLFAQIKVNDWLKEHNQDPNNYTIEFEQIPAPPGSADVYAIAIHIERKDGEPVEEWLLEEINRQG
;
A
#
# COMPACT_ATOMS: atom_id res chain seq x y z
N MET A 1 0.12 24.21 -14.13
CA MET A 1 -0.61 22.95 -14.38
C MET A 1 -0.32 22.03 -13.21
N PRO A 2 -1.33 21.54 -12.46
CA PRO A 2 -1.07 20.64 -11.35
C PRO A 2 -0.45 19.36 -11.93
N ARG A 3 0.78 19.07 -11.54
CA ARG A 3 1.42 17.79 -11.84
C ARG A 3 0.65 16.74 -11.04
N PHE A 4 -0.33 16.09 -11.67
CA PHE A 4 -0.89 14.85 -11.18
C PHE A 4 0.23 13.81 -11.24
N THR A 5 1.09 13.78 -10.22
CA THR A 5 1.86 12.59 -9.92
C THR A 5 0.84 11.59 -9.37
N PRO A 6 0.53 10.48 -10.06
CA PRO A 6 -0.27 9.44 -9.45
C PRO A 6 0.50 8.96 -8.22
N TYR A 7 0.10 9.42 -7.04
CA TYR A 7 0.69 8.94 -5.80
C TYR A 7 0.40 7.46 -5.74
N THR A 8 1.43 6.62 -5.72
CA THR A 8 1.27 5.18 -5.61
C THR A 8 0.57 4.85 -4.29
N LEU A 9 -0.02 3.65 -4.19
CA LEU A 9 -0.71 3.25 -2.97
C LEU A 9 0.22 3.36 -1.76
N GLN A 10 1.47 2.91 -1.90
CA GLN A 10 2.49 3.00 -0.86
C GLN A 10 2.72 4.43 -0.36
N MET A 11 2.82 5.42 -1.26
CA MET A 11 2.99 6.82 -0.89
C MET A 11 1.76 7.37 -0.16
N GLN A 12 0.55 7.00 -0.61
CA GLN A 12 -0.69 7.41 0.04
C GLN A 12 -0.77 6.85 1.47
N ILE A 13 -0.48 5.56 1.65
CA ILE A 13 -0.44 4.93 2.97
C ILE A 13 0.63 5.58 3.85
N THR A 14 1.85 5.79 3.33
CA THR A 14 2.93 6.44 4.07
C THR A 14 2.49 7.81 4.61
N ARG A 15 1.86 8.62 3.76
CA ARG A 15 1.35 9.93 4.17
C ARG A 15 0.23 9.83 5.20
N MET A 16 -0.67 8.85 5.07
CA MET A 16 -1.70 8.60 6.08
C MET A 16 -1.09 8.25 7.44
N PHE A 17 -0.02 7.45 7.49
CA PHE A 17 0.69 7.17 8.73
C PHE A 17 1.35 8.41 9.32
N GLN A 18 1.98 9.24 8.49
CA GLN A 18 2.58 10.52 8.92
C GLN A 18 1.54 11.50 9.47
N ASP A 19 0.36 11.56 8.85
CA ASP A 19 -0.75 12.43 9.26
C ASP A 19 -1.56 11.85 10.43
N GLY A 20 -1.17 10.70 11.00
CA GLY A 20 -1.87 10.04 12.12
C GLY A 20 -3.19 9.35 11.74
N GLN A 21 -3.43 9.14 10.44
CA GLN A 21 -4.60 8.50 9.85
C GLN A 21 -4.38 7.01 9.53
N SER A 22 -3.45 6.35 10.21
CA SER A 22 -3.10 4.93 10.00
C SER A 22 -4.30 3.99 10.15
N LEU A 23 -5.30 4.34 10.98
CA LEU A 23 -6.54 3.57 11.13
C LEU A 23 -7.32 3.40 9.81
N PHE A 24 -7.19 4.36 8.89
CA PHE A 24 -7.85 4.32 7.59
C PHE A 24 -6.98 3.67 6.51
N ALA A 25 -5.70 3.36 6.79
CA ALA A 25 -4.79 2.75 5.83
C ALA A 25 -5.32 1.40 5.33
N GLN A 26 -5.88 0.59 6.24
CA GLN A 26 -6.47 -0.70 5.88
C GLN A 26 -7.67 -0.54 4.94
N ILE A 27 -8.54 0.44 5.21
CA ILE A 27 -9.69 0.73 4.34
C ILE A 27 -9.20 1.13 2.94
N LYS A 28 -8.15 1.93 2.89
CA LYS A 28 -7.56 2.37 1.62
C LYS A 28 -7.00 1.21 0.80
N VAL A 29 -6.30 0.26 1.42
CA VAL A 29 -5.83 -0.95 0.75
C VAL A 29 -7.00 -1.82 0.30
N ASN A 30 -8.04 -1.96 1.14
CA ASN A 30 -9.23 -2.73 0.79
C ASN A 30 -9.94 -2.17 -0.45
N ASP A 31 -10.06 -0.84 -0.54
CA ASP A 31 -10.70 -0.20 -1.68
C ASP A 31 -9.85 -0.34 -2.95
N TRP A 32 -8.53 -0.19 -2.83
CA TRP A 32 -7.61 -0.45 -3.95
C TRP A 32 -7.70 -1.90 -4.46
N LEU A 33 -7.80 -2.89 -3.56
CA LEU A 33 -8.02 -4.29 -3.94
C LEU A 33 -9.32 -4.46 -4.73
N LYS A 34 -10.42 -3.86 -4.26
CA LYS A 34 -11.71 -3.90 -4.98
C LYS A 34 -11.63 -3.25 -6.36
N GLU A 35 -10.91 -2.13 -6.49
CA GLU A 35 -10.68 -1.46 -7.78
C GLU A 35 -9.97 -2.39 -8.78
N HIS A 36 -9.15 -3.32 -8.29
CA HIS A 36 -8.42 -4.31 -9.07
C HIS A 36 -9.16 -5.67 -9.17
N ASN A 37 -10.46 -5.70 -8.88
CA ASN A 37 -11.31 -6.91 -8.85
C ASN A 37 -10.83 -7.99 -7.87
N GLN A 38 -10.16 -7.60 -6.79
CA GLN A 38 -9.74 -8.50 -5.71
C GLN A 38 -10.70 -8.36 -4.52
N ASP A 39 -11.01 -9.49 -3.87
CA ASP A 39 -11.81 -9.48 -2.63
C ASP A 39 -10.90 -9.24 -1.43
N PRO A 40 -10.97 -8.07 -0.74
CA PRO A 40 -10.14 -7.79 0.42
C PRO A 40 -10.36 -8.78 1.58
N ASN A 41 -11.50 -9.48 1.64
CA ASN A 41 -11.73 -10.48 2.68
C ASN A 41 -10.82 -11.70 2.53
N ASN A 42 -10.30 -11.96 1.33
CA ASN A 42 -9.39 -13.06 1.05
C ASN A 42 -7.96 -12.77 1.52
N TYR A 43 -7.64 -11.52 1.85
CA TYR A 43 -6.30 -11.10 2.20
C TYR A 43 -6.20 -10.67 3.68
N THR A 44 -5.06 -10.95 4.27
CA THR A 44 -4.56 -10.32 5.49
C THR A 44 -3.64 -9.18 5.07
N ILE A 45 -3.84 -7.99 5.63
CA ILE A 45 -3.09 -6.79 5.29
C ILE A 45 -2.29 -6.38 6.51
N GLU A 46 -0.97 -6.28 6.36
CA GLU A 46 -0.04 -5.82 7.38
C GLU A 46 0.76 -4.62 6.86
N PHE A 47 1.11 -3.72 7.79
CA PHE A 47 1.85 -2.51 7.49
C PHE A 47 3.17 -2.54 8.25
N GLU A 48 4.28 -2.49 7.52
CA GLU A 48 5.62 -2.44 8.10
C GLU A 48 6.24 -1.08 7.83
N GLN A 49 6.79 -0.45 8.88
CA GLN A 49 7.55 0.79 8.73
C GLN A 49 8.98 0.45 8.30
N ILE A 50 9.32 0.83 7.08
CA ILE A 50 10.65 0.64 6.51
C ILE A 50 11.34 2.01 6.33
N PRO A 51 12.68 2.07 6.33
CA PRO A 51 13.39 3.29 5.97
C PRO A 51 12.97 3.74 4.57
N ALA A 52 12.78 5.05 4.39
CA ALA A 52 12.32 5.57 3.12
C ALA A 52 13.36 5.32 2.01
N PRO A 53 12.93 5.03 0.77
CA PRO A 53 13.86 4.78 -0.32
C PRO A 53 14.70 6.04 -0.63
N PRO A 54 15.95 5.85 -1.07
CA PRO A 54 16.85 6.96 -1.38
C PRO A 54 16.27 7.83 -2.50
N GLY A 55 16.11 9.13 -2.24
CA GLY A 55 15.50 10.09 -3.16
C GLY A 55 14.06 10.49 -2.81
N SER A 56 13.43 9.85 -1.82
CA SER A 56 12.17 10.32 -1.23
C SER A 56 12.41 11.46 -0.23
N ALA A 57 11.42 12.34 -0.06
CA ALA A 57 11.45 13.42 0.93
C ALA A 57 11.06 12.95 2.35
N ASP A 58 10.65 11.69 2.47
CA ASP A 58 10.10 11.10 3.69
C ASP A 58 11.21 10.47 4.56
N VAL A 59 11.00 10.41 5.87
CA VAL A 59 11.94 9.78 6.82
C VAL A 59 11.75 8.25 6.84
N TYR A 60 10.52 7.80 6.63
CA TYR A 60 10.15 6.38 6.54
C TYR A 60 9.09 6.18 5.46
N ALA A 61 9.01 4.97 4.93
CA ALA A 61 7.94 4.49 4.07
C ALA A 61 7.17 3.37 4.77
N ILE A 62 5.92 3.16 4.37
CA ILE A 62 5.11 2.04 4.87
C ILE A 62 5.05 0.98 3.78
N ALA A 63 5.69 -0.17 4.00
CA ALA A 63 5.52 -1.35 3.18
C ALA A 63 4.16 -1.99 3.48
N ILE A 64 3.46 -2.37 2.40
CA ILE A 64 2.16 -3.02 2.48
C ILE A 64 2.38 -4.50 2.19
N HIS A 65 2.17 -5.32 3.20
CA HIS A 65 2.24 -6.76 3.09
C HIS A 65 0.82 -7.30 2.97
N ILE A 66 0.61 -8.13 1.96
CA ILE A 66 -0.63 -8.86 1.78
C ILE A 66 -0.31 -10.34 1.73
N GLU A 67 -1.16 -11.12 2.39
CA GLU A 67 -1.09 -12.58 2.39
C GLU A 67 -2.49 -13.13 2.16
N ARG A 68 -2.65 -14.17 1.34
CA ARG A 68 -3.97 -14.80 1.17
C ARG A 68 -4.28 -15.67 2.38
N LYS A 69 -5.51 -15.56 2.87
CA LYS A 69 -6.03 -16.33 4.02
C LYS A 69 -6.25 -17.81 3.70
N ASP A 70 -6.37 -18.15 2.42
CA ASP A 70 -6.50 -19.53 1.96
C ASP A 70 -5.15 -20.30 1.97
N GLY A 71 -4.04 -19.61 2.21
CA GLY A 71 -2.69 -20.18 2.21
C GLY A 71 -2.07 -20.29 0.80
N GLU A 72 -2.75 -19.80 -0.24
CA GLU A 72 -2.16 -19.67 -1.57
C GLU A 72 -1.20 -18.47 -1.62
N PRO A 73 -0.16 -18.53 -2.48
CA PRO A 73 0.68 -17.37 -2.71
C PRO A 73 -0.15 -16.24 -3.32
N VAL A 74 0.12 -15.01 -2.89
CA VAL A 74 -0.41 -13.81 -3.53
C VAL A 74 0.16 -13.70 -4.94
N GLU A 75 -0.64 -13.20 -5.87
CA GLU A 75 -0.24 -12.96 -7.25
C GLU A 75 0.91 -11.94 -7.32
N GLU A 76 1.95 -12.27 -8.09
CA GLU A 76 3.18 -11.47 -8.17
C GLU A 76 2.91 -10.02 -8.61
N TRP A 77 2.03 -9.83 -9.60
CA TRP A 77 1.64 -8.50 -10.07
C TRP A 77 0.97 -7.65 -8.97
N LEU A 78 0.28 -8.29 -8.02
CA LEU A 78 -0.38 -7.60 -6.92
C LEU A 78 0.66 -7.10 -5.92
N LEU A 79 1.67 -7.94 -5.61
CA LEU A 79 2.80 -7.56 -4.76
C LEU A 79 3.65 -6.44 -5.37
N GLU A 80 3.85 -6.47 -6.69
CA GLU A 80 4.57 -5.43 -7.42
C GLU A 80 3.81 -4.10 -7.43
N GLU A 81 2.50 -4.12 -7.73
CA GLU A 81 1.71 -2.89 -7.85
C GLU A 81 1.42 -2.26 -6.47
N ILE A 82 1.21 -3.06 -5.42
CA ILE A 82 0.87 -2.56 -4.08
C ILE A 82 2.02 -1.77 -3.44
N ASN A 83 3.26 -2.18 -3.69
CA ASN A 83 4.49 -1.54 -3.22
C ASN A 83 5.22 -0.79 -4.33
N ARG A 84 4.52 -0.46 -5.42
CA ARG A 84 5.13 0.27 -6.53
C ARG A 84 5.64 1.62 -6.05
N GLN A 85 6.94 1.84 -6.25
CA GLN A 85 7.58 3.12 -6.06
C GLN A 85 7.56 3.85 -7.41
N GLY A 86 6.97 5.05 -7.43
CA GLY A 86 6.75 5.83 -8.66
C GLY A 86 8.03 6.39 -9.27
#